data_AF-A0AAD9WR38-F1
#
_entry.id   AF-A0AAD9WR38-F1
#
_cell.length_a   1.000
_cell.length_b   1.000
_cell.length_c   1.000
_cell.angle_alpha   90.00
_cell.angle_beta   90.00
_cell.angle_gamma   90.00
#
_symmetry.space_group_name_H-M   'P 1'
#
loop_
_entity.id
_entity.type
_entity.pdbx_description
1 polymer ?
#
loop_
_entity_poly.entity_id
_entity_poly.type
_entity_poly.pdbx_seq_one_letter_code
_entity_poly.pdbx_strand_id
1 'polypeptide(L)'
;MVECPNMMVLELSRVPLTEHVFRVLISNFPLLEDLSVNLCDLLERITISSNLLKNLSICFCNNLKAIDIDAPNLLSFCYCNNPIPVSSMNALCPWEVQLVTGEVDLDTQWYIKMKEFLKESNQIEYVFLTLISKKKNSFNFDKCRESSPSFPRVIGKLYVSIYEPLEHYAGLLDGLLEVCYPRTLSVLIDKDTSFIEWLYEKLRNVDASCCATLDIKCWRHYLKDFKIDGFLRSHPEDQKPLCLENLKDALRQYRIRTVQFHLHWCFPEFYK
;
A
#
# COMPACT_ATOMS: atom_id res chain seq x y z
N MET A 1 27.13 -25.73 -11.17
CA MET A 1 26.86 -24.41 -10.57
C MET A 1 28.18 -23.67 -10.55
N VAL A 2 28.25 -22.49 -11.15
CA VAL A 2 29.44 -21.62 -11.03
C VAL A 2 29.33 -20.94 -9.68
N GLU A 3 30.27 -21.18 -8.78
CA GLU A 3 30.36 -20.49 -7.50
C GLU A 3 30.90 -19.08 -7.74
N CYS A 4 30.06 -18.07 -7.53
CA CYS A 4 30.44 -16.66 -7.62
C CYS A 4 30.44 -16.05 -6.21
N PRO A 5 31.47 -16.32 -5.38
CA PRO A 5 31.46 -15.95 -3.96
C PRO A 5 31.42 -14.44 -3.70
N ASN A 6 31.77 -13.63 -4.70
CA ASN A 6 31.75 -12.17 -4.65
C ASN A 6 30.48 -11.55 -5.24
N MET A 7 29.44 -12.35 -5.48
CA MET A 7 28.18 -11.84 -6.03
C MET A 7 27.49 -10.94 -5.00
N MET A 8 27.36 -9.65 -5.33
CA MET A 8 26.67 -8.66 -4.52
C MET A 8 25.24 -8.37 -5.01
N VAL A 9 24.97 -8.62 -6.29
CA VAL A 9 23.68 -8.33 -6.92
C VAL A 9 23.15 -9.60 -7.59
N LEU A 10 21.92 -9.98 -7.27
CA LEU A 10 21.25 -11.12 -7.88
C LEU A 10 19.84 -10.75 -8.32
N GLU A 11 19.56 -10.95 -9.60
CA GLU A 11 18.23 -10.83 -10.17
C GLU A 11 17.73 -12.20 -10.64
N LEU A 12 16.58 -12.61 -10.10
CA LEU A 12 15.90 -13.85 -10.42
C LEU A 12 14.59 -13.49 -11.11
N SER A 13 14.51 -13.72 -12.42
CA SER A 13 13.31 -13.42 -13.21
C SER A 13 12.82 -14.65 -13.93
N ARG A 14 11.54 -15.01 -13.70
CA ARG A 14 10.89 -16.18 -14.34
C ARG A 14 11.64 -17.50 -14.11
N VAL A 15 12.29 -17.62 -12.95
CA VAL A 15 13.04 -18.83 -12.59
C VAL A 15 12.09 -19.80 -11.87
N PRO A 16 12.08 -21.11 -12.23
CA PRO A 16 11.26 -22.12 -11.56
C PRO A 16 11.85 -22.47 -10.18
N LEU A 17 11.71 -21.58 -9.22
CA LEU A 17 12.26 -21.70 -7.87
C LEU A 17 11.25 -22.34 -6.92
N THR A 18 11.61 -23.50 -6.36
CA THR A 18 10.97 -23.99 -5.13
C THR A 18 11.64 -23.37 -3.90
N GLU A 19 11.01 -23.47 -2.73
CA GLU A 19 11.60 -22.97 -1.47
C GLU A 19 13.01 -23.55 -1.24
N HIS A 20 13.19 -24.87 -1.46
CA HIS A 20 14.49 -25.52 -1.27
C HIS A 20 15.55 -24.99 -2.23
N VAL A 21 15.21 -24.84 -3.51
CA VAL A 21 16.15 -24.34 -4.53
C VAL A 21 16.53 -22.89 -4.25
N PHE A 22 15.57 -22.06 -3.84
CA PHE A 22 15.82 -20.67 -3.46
C PHE A 22 16.79 -20.59 -2.27
N ARG A 23 16.58 -21.37 -1.21
CA ARG A 23 17.48 -21.38 -0.04
C ARG A 23 18.90 -21.78 -0.41
N VAL A 24 19.07 -22.84 -1.21
CA VAL A 24 20.41 -23.29 -1.67
C VAL A 24 21.06 -22.21 -2.53
N LEU A 25 20.31 -21.56 -3.41
CA LEU A 25 20.81 -20.49 -4.27
C LEU A 25 21.33 -19.31 -3.45
N ILE A 26 20.53 -18.80 -2.51
CA ILE A 26 20.92 -17.67 -1.66
C ILE A 26 22.13 -18.01 -0.78
N SER A 27 22.23 -19.25 -0.28
CA SER A 27 23.39 -19.67 0.54
C SER A 27 24.72 -19.66 -0.21
N ASN A 28 24.72 -19.71 -1.54
CA ASN A 28 25.94 -19.64 -2.35
C ASN A 28 26.47 -18.21 -2.53
N PHE A 29 25.71 -17.20 -2.09
CA PHE A 29 26.04 -15.78 -2.24
C PHE A 29 26.07 -15.09 -0.87
N PRO A 30 27.07 -15.38 -0.02
CA PRO A 30 27.11 -14.84 1.34
C PRO A 30 27.34 -13.32 1.38
N LEU A 31 27.83 -12.70 0.30
CA LEU A 31 28.09 -11.26 0.19
C LEU A 31 26.97 -10.49 -0.53
N LEU A 32 25.79 -11.11 -0.69
CA LEU A 32 24.67 -10.53 -1.43
C LEU A 32 24.13 -9.28 -0.73
N GLU A 33 24.17 -8.14 -1.42
CA GLU A 33 23.64 -6.86 -0.96
C GLU A 33 22.31 -6.51 -1.65
N ASP A 34 22.10 -6.94 -2.88
CA ASP A 34 20.91 -6.62 -3.69
C ASP A 34 20.25 -7.89 -4.21
N LEU A 35 18.98 -8.11 -3.86
CA LEU A 35 18.20 -9.24 -4.34
C LEU A 35 16.89 -8.79 -4.97
N SER A 36 16.66 -9.20 -6.21
CA SER A 36 15.39 -9.02 -6.91
C SER A 36 14.81 -10.37 -7.31
N VAL A 37 13.56 -10.65 -6.92
CA VAL A 37 12.83 -11.87 -7.24
C VAL A 37 11.55 -11.51 -7.97
N ASN A 38 11.51 -11.80 -9.27
CA ASN A 38 10.46 -11.38 -10.18
C ASN A 38 9.83 -12.59 -10.88
N LEU A 39 8.50 -12.65 -10.94
CA LEU A 39 7.77 -13.63 -11.77
C LEU A 39 8.15 -15.10 -11.46
N CYS A 40 8.48 -15.40 -10.20
CA CYS A 40 8.89 -16.74 -9.77
C CYS A 40 7.70 -17.49 -9.17
N ASP A 41 6.78 -17.92 -10.03
CA ASP A 41 5.46 -18.43 -9.62
C ASP A 41 5.49 -19.79 -8.89
N LEU A 42 6.59 -20.53 -8.87
CA LEU A 42 6.69 -21.77 -8.06
C LEU A 42 7.06 -21.50 -6.58
N LEU A 43 7.45 -20.26 -6.27
CA LEU A 43 7.97 -19.90 -4.96
C LEU A 43 6.83 -19.56 -4.00
N GLU A 44 6.53 -20.48 -3.10
CA GLU A 44 5.44 -20.29 -2.12
C GLU A 44 5.89 -19.61 -0.82
N ARG A 45 7.18 -19.69 -0.48
CA ARG A 45 7.74 -19.09 0.73
C ARG A 45 9.13 -18.54 0.45
N ILE A 46 9.39 -17.34 0.96
CA ILE A 46 10.72 -16.73 1.02
C ILE A 46 11.15 -16.67 2.48
N THR A 47 12.33 -17.20 2.77
CA THR A 47 13.00 -17.01 4.07
C THR A 47 14.40 -16.50 3.81
N ILE A 48 14.74 -15.34 4.36
CA ILE A 48 16.05 -14.70 4.20
C ILE A 48 16.56 -14.33 5.59
N SER A 49 17.79 -14.72 5.91
CA SER A 49 18.54 -14.20 7.06
C SER A 49 19.87 -13.66 6.55
N SER A 50 20.09 -12.35 6.66
CA SER A 50 21.29 -11.71 6.14
C SER A 50 21.58 -10.38 6.84
N ASN A 51 22.82 -10.20 7.29
CA ASN A 51 23.29 -8.91 7.81
C ASN A 51 23.90 -8.01 6.71
N LEU A 52 24.00 -8.48 5.47
CA LEU A 52 24.63 -7.74 4.37
C LEU A 52 23.62 -7.27 3.31
N LEU A 53 22.42 -7.88 3.29
CA LEU A 53 21.39 -7.50 2.33
C LEU A 53 20.92 -6.06 2.60
N LYS A 54 21.06 -5.20 1.60
CA LYS A 54 20.68 -3.78 1.61
C LYS A 54 19.38 -3.54 0.86
N ASN A 55 19.14 -4.22 -0.26
CA ASN A 55 17.94 -3.99 -1.07
C ASN A 55 17.26 -5.31 -1.42
N LEU A 56 15.94 -5.35 -1.22
CA LEU A 56 15.12 -6.52 -1.54
C LEU A 56 13.88 -6.09 -2.33
N SER A 57 13.71 -6.68 -3.51
CA SER A 57 12.53 -6.48 -4.36
C SER A 57 11.87 -7.83 -4.64
N ILE A 58 10.56 -7.93 -4.41
CA ILE A 58 9.76 -9.11 -4.70
C ILE A 58 8.54 -8.70 -5.52
N CYS A 59 8.47 -9.12 -6.79
CA CYS A 59 7.42 -8.69 -7.70
C CYS A 59 6.79 -9.85 -8.48
N PHE A 60 5.47 -9.84 -8.59
CA PHE A 60 4.68 -10.74 -9.45
C PHE A 60 4.93 -12.24 -9.19
N CYS A 61 5.20 -12.64 -7.95
CA CYS A 61 5.30 -14.04 -7.53
C CYS A 61 3.92 -14.51 -7.05
N ASN A 62 3.08 -14.99 -7.97
CA ASN A 62 1.64 -15.10 -7.73
C ASN A 62 1.24 -16.16 -6.69
N ASN A 63 2.08 -17.19 -6.49
CA ASN A 63 1.83 -18.24 -5.49
C ASN A 63 2.55 -18.01 -4.16
N LEU A 64 3.16 -16.84 -3.95
CA LEU A 64 3.86 -16.52 -2.72
C LEU A 64 2.86 -16.36 -1.55
N LYS A 65 2.96 -17.25 -0.57
CA LYS A 65 2.06 -17.33 0.60
C LYS A 65 2.69 -16.75 1.86
N ALA A 66 4.02 -16.81 1.98
CA ALA A 66 4.72 -16.38 3.19
C ALA A 66 6.08 -15.72 2.89
N ILE A 67 6.41 -14.69 3.67
CA ILE A 67 7.71 -14.02 3.67
C ILE A 67 8.21 -13.93 5.11
N ASP A 68 9.45 -14.38 5.34
CA ASP A 68 10.14 -14.26 6.62
C ASP A 68 11.53 -13.69 6.40
N ILE A 69 11.76 -12.45 6.82
CA ILE A 69 12.99 -11.71 6.54
C ILE A 69 13.62 -11.26 7.86
N ASP A 70 14.80 -11.78 8.14
CA ASP A 70 15.69 -11.33 9.20
C ASP A 70 16.89 -10.61 8.57
N ALA A 71 16.72 -9.32 8.30
CA ALA A 71 17.71 -8.48 7.62
C ALA A 71 17.79 -7.09 8.24
N PRO A 72 18.46 -6.95 9.41
CA PRO A 72 18.44 -5.71 10.18
C PRO A 72 19.12 -4.52 9.46
N ASN A 73 20.01 -4.80 8.50
CA ASN A 73 20.74 -3.78 7.72
C ASN A 73 20.09 -3.49 6.35
N LEU A 74 18.86 -3.98 6.12
CA LEU A 74 18.11 -3.66 4.91
C LEU A 74 17.87 -2.14 4.87
N LEU A 75 18.06 -1.55 3.70
CA LEU A 75 17.90 -0.12 3.41
C LEU A 75 16.65 0.15 2.56
N SER A 76 16.21 -0.83 1.76
CA SER A 76 14.95 -0.72 1.01
C SER A 76 14.25 -2.08 0.86
N PHE A 77 12.92 -2.03 0.90
CA PHE A 77 12.06 -3.17 0.60
C PHE A 77 10.96 -2.76 -0.39
N CYS A 78 10.92 -3.45 -1.54
CA CYS A 78 9.88 -3.28 -2.54
C CYS A 78 9.07 -4.58 -2.68
N TYR A 79 7.75 -4.46 -2.57
CA TYR A 79 6.82 -5.56 -2.74
C TYR A 79 5.74 -5.19 -3.75
N CYS A 80 5.70 -5.88 -4.91
CA CYS A 80 4.70 -5.65 -5.95
C CYS A 80 3.98 -6.94 -6.33
N ASN A 81 2.96 -7.34 -5.57
CA ASN A 81 2.20 -8.55 -5.85
C ASN A 81 0.85 -8.55 -5.12
N ASN A 82 -0.09 -9.37 -5.59
CA ASN A 82 -1.36 -9.66 -4.92
C ASN A 82 -1.79 -11.07 -5.39
N PRO A 83 -1.83 -12.09 -4.51
CA PRO A 83 -2.22 -12.04 -3.10
C PRO A 83 -1.13 -11.55 -2.14
N ILE A 84 -1.58 -10.93 -1.03
CA ILE A 84 -0.75 -10.47 0.09
C ILE A 84 -0.35 -11.68 0.96
N PRO A 85 0.96 -11.92 1.20
CA PRO A 85 1.46 -13.05 1.97
C PRO A 85 1.34 -12.77 3.47
N VAL A 86 1.41 -13.84 4.26
CA VAL A 86 1.74 -13.71 5.68
C VAL A 86 3.20 -13.27 5.78
N SER A 87 3.49 -12.24 6.55
CA SER A 87 4.83 -11.66 6.66
C SER A 87 5.31 -11.63 8.11
N SER A 88 6.62 -11.81 8.26
CA SER A 88 7.40 -11.54 9.47
C SER A 88 8.65 -10.82 9.02
N MET A 89 8.88 -9.60 9.51
CA MET A 89 10.05 -8.81 9.09
C MET A 89 10.79 -8.19 10.26
N ASN A 90 12.07 -8.53 10.39
CA ASN A 90 13.06 -7.84 11.20
C ASN A 90 13.94 -6.97 10.29
N ALA A 91 13.39 -5.85 9.84
CA ALA A 91 14.07 -4.85 9.02
C ALA A 91 13.48 -3.46 9.29
N LEU A 92 14.34 -2.47 9.58
CA LEU A 92 13.94 -1.10 9.88
C LEU A 92 14.16 -0.18 8.68
N CYS A 93 13.58 -0.54 7.53
CA CYS A 93 13.75 0.21 6.27
C CYS A 93 12.43 0.79 5.73
N PRO A 94 12.51 1.80 4.85
CA PRO A 94 11.42 2.23 4.02
C PRO A 94 10.83 1.10 3.16
N TRP A 95 9.50 0.98 3.16
CA TRP A 95 8.78 0.04 2.30
C TRP A 95 8.05 0.75 1.17
N GLU A 96 8.18 0.18 -0.02
CA GLU A 96 7.42 0.50 -1.20
C GLU A 96 6.50 -0.69 -1.53
N VAL A 97 5.19 -0.51 -1.38
CA VAL A 97 4.22 -1.60 -1.56
C VAL A 97 3.29 -1.27 -2.73
N GLN A 98 3.22 -2.15 -3.72
CA GLN A 98 2.32 -2.01 -4.86
C GLN A 98 1.39 -3.22 -4.94
N LEU A 99 0.07 -2.98 -4.87
CA LEU A 99 -0.95 -4.04 -4.98
C LEU A 99 -1.84 -3.76 -6.19
N VAL A 100 -2.02 -4.78 -7.03
CA VAL A 100 -2.91 -4.73 -8.20
C VAL A 100 -4.06 -5.71 -7.95
N THR A 101 -5.31 -5.27 -8.05
CA THR A 101 -6.47 -6.05 -7.56
C THR A 101 -7.27 -6.74 -8.65
N GLY A 102 -6.74 -6.84 -9.88
CA GLY A 102 -7.51 -7.28 -11.06
C GLY A 102 -8.19 -8.65 -10.94
N GLU A 103 -7.60 -9.58 -10.20
CA GLU A 103 -8.16 -10.94 -10.01
C GLU A 103 -8.60 -11.22 -8.56
N VAL A 104 -8.53 -10.21 -7.67
CA VAL A 104 -8.73 -10.38 -6.23
C VAL A 104 -10.03 -9.75 -5.76
N ASP A 105 -10.71 -10.45 -4.86
CA ASP A 105 -11.92 -9.96 -4.21
C ASP A 105 -11.54 -9.00 -3.08
N LEU A 106 -12.03 -7.76 -3.17
CA LEU A 106 -11.85 -6.74 -2.14
C LEU A 106 -12.89 -6.91 -1.03
N ASP A 107 -12.83 -8.06 -0.38
CA ASP A 107 -13.61 -8.40 0.79
C ASP A 107 -12.91 -7.96 2.08
N THR A 108 -13.59 -8.12 3.20
CA THR A 108 -13.04 -7.75 4.51
C THR A 108 -11.73 -8.49 4.85
N GLN A 109 -11.56 -9.73 4.39
CA GLN A 109 -10.37 -10.53 4.68
C GLN A 109 -9.15 -10.00 3.93
N TRP A 110 -9.32 -9.52 2.70
CA TRP A 110 -8.25 -8.85 1.96
C TRP A 110 -7.73 -7.61 2.70
N TYR A 111 -8.63 -6.75 3.19
CA TYR A 111 -8.25 -5.56 3.98
C TYR A 111 -7.56 -5.92 5.29
N ILE A 112 -7.99 -6.99 5.98
CA ILE A 112 -7.31 -7.49 7.19
C ILE A 112 -5.88 -7.92 6.86
N LYS A 113 -5.68 -8.73 5.81
CA LYS A 113 -4.34 -9.15 5.38
C LYS A 113 -3.45 -7.96 5.03
N MET A 114 -3.99 -6.96 4.34
CA MET A 114 -3.27 -5.74 4.06
C MET A 114 -2.86 -5.01 5.34
N LYS A 115 -3.78 -4.87 6.30
CA LYS A 115 -3.51 -4.24 7.60
C LYS A 115 -2.42 -4.97 8.38
N GLU A 116 -2.47 -6.30 8.39
CA GLU A 116 -1.47 -7.15 9.06
C GLU A 116 -0.11 -7.02 8.38
N PHE A 117 -0.05 -7.08 7.05
CA PHE A 117 1.18 -6.94 6.29
C PHE A 117 1.86 -5.58 6.53
N LEU A 118 1.09 -4.49 6.48
CA LEU A 118 1.63 -3.14 6.71
C LEU A 118 2.03 -2.89 8.17
N LYS A 119 1.52 -3.68 9.13
CA LYS A 119 1.85 -3.54 10.56
C LYS A 119 3.30 -3.95 10.85
N GLU A 120 3.88 -4.80 10.02
CA GLU A 120 5.26 -5.29 10.15
C GLU A 120 6.32 -4.18 10.00
N SER A 121 5.95 -3.00 9.46
CA SER A 121 6.86 -1.85 9.37
C SER A 121 6.21 -0.56 9.88
N ASN A 122 7.03 0.27 10.53
CA ASN A 122 6.67 1.63 10.90
C ASN A 122 7.19 2.67 9.88
N GLN A 123 7.86 2.22 8.82
CA GLN A 123 8.50 3.04 7.79
C GLN A 123 7.86 2.78 6.41
N ILE A 124 6.55 2.57 6.34
CA ILE A 124 5.85 2.49 5.06
C ILE A 124 5.92 3.87 4.37
N GLU A 125 6.76 3.99 3.34
CA GLU A 125 6.96 5.24 2.63
C GLU A 125 5.76 5.52 1.72
N TYR A 126 5.42 4.54 0.89
CA TYR A 126 4.20 4.60 0.12
C TYR A 126 3.57 3.23 -0.16
N VAL A 127 2.25 3.25 -0.31
CA VAL A 127 1.45 2.15 -0.83
C VAL A 127 0.79 2.61 -2.12
N PHE A 128 0.92 1.84 -3.19
CA PHE A 128 0.28 2.08 -4.48
C PHE A 128 -0.76 1.01 -4.78
N LEU A 129 -2.02 1.41 -4.92
CA LEU A 129 -3.13 0.52 -5.21
C LEU A 129 -3.69 0.78 -6.59
N THR A 130 -3.69 -0.26 -7.41
CA THR A 130 -4.39 -0.25 -8.71
C THR A 130 -5.64 -1.09 -8.59
N LEU A 131 -6.79 -0.41 -8.49
CA LEU A 131 -8.10 -1.01 -8.23
C LEU A 131 -8.83 -1.26 -9.57
N ILE A 132 -8.83 -2.53 -10.01
CA ILE A 132 -9.39 -2.98 -11.29
C ILE A 132 -10.37 -4.17 -11.09
N SER A 133 -10.87 -4.38 -9.88
CA SER A 133 -11.76 -5.51 -9.62
C SER A 133 -13.07 -5.34 -10.40
N LYS A 134 -13.63 -6.48 -10.85
CA LYS A 134 -14.96 -6.52 -11.45
C LYS A 134 -16.02 -6.96 -10.44
N LYS A 135 -15.61 -7.33 -9.23
CA LYS A 135 -16.50 -7.84 -8.19
C LYS A 135 -16.80 -6.75 -7.19
N LYS A 136 -17.98 -6.86 -6.57
CA LYS A 136 -18.44 -5.88 -5.59
C LYS A 136 -17.56 -5.86 -4.36
N ASN A 137 -17.09 -4.67 -4.00
CA ASN A 137 -16.44 -4.45 -2.72
C ASN A 137 -17.43 -4.79 -1.58
N SER A 138 -17.00 -5.66 -0.67
CA SER A 138 -17.80 -6.16 0.44
C SER A 138 -17.11 -5.91 1.79
N PHE A 139 -16.34 -4.83 1.87
CA PHE A 139 -15.72 -4.39 3.11
C PHE A 139 -16.78 -4.18 4.19
N ASN A 140 -16.58 -4.84 5.33
CA ASN A 140 -17.39 -4.70 6.51
C ASN A 140 -16.51 -4.15 7.64
N PHE A 141 -16.89 -2.98 8.10
CA PHE A 141 -16.15 -2.21 9.09
C PHE A 141 -16.03 -2.94 10.43
N ASP A 142 -17.15 -3.42 10.97
CA ASP A 142 -17.20 -4.05 12.30
C ASP A 142 -16.37 -5.34 12.33
N LYS A 143 -16.53 -6.17 11.29
CA LYS A 143 -15.75 -7.41 11.15
C LYS A 143 -14.24 -7.15 11.03
N CYS A 144 -13.83 -6.10 10.32
CA CYS A 144 -12.42 -5.73 10.21
C CYS A 144 -11.83 -5.40 11.59
N ARG A 145 -12.58 -4.65 12.40
CA ARG A 145 -12.15 -4.24 13.74
C ARG A 145 -12.12 -5.36 14.75
N GLU A 146 -13.12 -6.24 14.75
CA GLU A 146 -13.15 -7.42 15.62
C GLU A 146 -11.95 -8.34 15.35
N SER A 147 -11.57 -8.49 14.08
CA SER A 147 -10.47 -9.37 13.67
C SER A 147 -9.08 -8.74 13.91
N SER A 148 -8.97 -7.42 13.82
CA SER A 148 -7.70 -6.70 14.02
C SER A 148 -7.94 -5.38 14.80
N PRO A 149 -8.07 -5.45 16.14
CA PRO A 149 -8.36 -4.29 16.99
C PRO A 149 -7.14 -3.36 17.17
N SER A 150 -6.13 -3.48 16.31
CA SER A 150 -4.94 -2.65 16.35
C SER A 150 -5.24 -1.19 16.05
N PHE A 151 -4.54 -0.31 16.77
CA PHE A 151 -4.65 1.13 16.63
C PHE A 151 -4.29 1.59 15.21
N PRO A 152 -4.88 2.71 14.75
CA PRO A 152 -4.52 3.35 13.50
C PRO A 152 -3.01 3.54 13.37
N ARG A 153 -2.42 3.03 12.28
CA ARG A 153 -1.03 3.32 11.91
C ARG A 153 -1.02 4.19 10.69
N VAL A 154 -0.60 5.43 10.87
CA VAL A 154 -0.52 6.41 9.79
C VAL A 154 0.65 6.04 8.88
N ILE A 155 0.34 5.70 7.63
CA ILE A 155 1.37 5.55 6.59
C ILE A 155 1.70 6.90 5.94
N GLY A 156 2.85 6.97 5.25
CA GLY A 156 3.29 8.17 4.53
C GLY A 156 2.33 8.58 3.42
N LYS A 157 2.34 7.86 2.30
CA LYS A 157 1.52 8.16 1.12
C LYS A 157 0.73 6.95 0.64
N LEU A 158 -0.54 7.15 0.33
CA LEU A 158 -1.39 6.17 -0.35
C LEU A 158 -1.68 6.67 -1.76
N TYR A 159 -1.19 5.99 -2.77
CA TYR A 159 -1.51 6.24 -4.16
C TYR A 159 -2.62 5.30 -4.61
N VAL A 160 -3.60 5.84 -5.31
CA VAL A 160 -4.77 5.08 -5.75
C VAL A 160 -5.09 5.41 -7.21
N SER A 161 -5.15 4.36 -8.03
CA SER A 161 -5.75 4.39 -9.37
C SER A 161 -7.02 3.56 -9.34
N ILE A 162 -8.17 4.17 -9.61
CA ILE A 162 -9.49 3.52 -9.55
C ILE A 162 -10.09 3.40 -10.94
N TYR A 163 -10.47 2.17 -11.27
CA TYR A 163 -11.21 1.82 -12.48
C TYR A 163 -12.58 1.19 -12.17
N GLU A 164 -13.06 1.40 -10.95
CA GLU A 164 -14.27 0.82 -10.38
C GLU A 164 -15.50 1.71 -10.61
N PRO A 165 -16.72 1.13 -10.66
CA PRO A 165 -17.95 1.90 -10.72
C PRO A 165 -18.27 2.61 -9.39
N LEU A 166 -19.09 3.66 -9.46
CA LEU A 166 -19.51 4.52 -8.33
C LEU A 166 -20.03 3.74 -7.12
N GLU A 167 -20.73 2.63 -7.33
CA GLU A 167 -21.31 1.80 -6.28
C GLU A 167 -20.26 1.13 -5.36
N HIS A 168 -18.99 1.05 -5.77
CA HIS A 168 -17.92 0.49 -4.96
C HIS A 168 -17.16 1.55 -4.15
N TYR A 169 -17.31 2.84 -4.46
CA TYR A 169 -16.47 3.90 -3.88
C TYR A 169 -16.57 3.98 -2.36
N ALA A 170 -17.77 3.83 -1.80
CA ALA A 170 -17.98 3.92 -0.36
C ALA A 170 -17.23 2.82 0.40
N GLY A 171 -17.38 1.56 -0.02
CA GLY A 171 -16.69 0.42 0.61
C GLY A 171 -15.18 0.48 0.40
N LEU A 172 -14.72 0.94 -0.77
CA LEU A 172 -13.29 1.16 -1.05
C LEU A 172 -12.71 2.21 -0.12
N LEU A 173 -13.32 3.40 -0.06
CA LEU A 173 -12.84 4.48 0.80
C LEU A 173 -12.78 4.04 2.27
N ASP A 174 -13.83 3.34 2.72
CA ASP A 174 -13.89 2.84 4.09
C ASP A 174 -12.79 1.84 4.41
N GLY A 175 -12.55 0.86 3.55
CA GLY A 175 -11.48 -0.10 3.75
C GLY A 175 -10.09 0.55 3.67
N LEU A 176 -9.87 1.45 2.70
CA LEU A 176 -8.58 2.09 2.49
C LEU A 176 -8.19 3.01 3.66
N LEU A 177 -9.09 3.90 4.08
CA LEU A 177 -8.80 4.83 5.16
C LEU A 177 -8.74 4.14 6.52
N GLU A 178 -9.51 3.08 6.73
CA GLU A 178 -9.47 2.28 7.95
C GLU A 178 -8.21 1.40 8.06
N VAL A 179 -7.63 0.96 6.94
CA VAL A 179 -6.38 0.18 6.96
C VAL A 179 -5.15 1.08 7.00
N CYS A 180 -5.13 2.17 6.22
CA CYS A 180 -3.91 2.91 5.95
C CYS A 180 -3.73 4.20 6.75
N TYR A 181 -4.82 4.89 7.13
CA TYR A 181 -4.77 6.22 7.74
C TYR A 181 -3.70 7.16 7.12
N PRO A 182 -3.63 7.31 5.79
CA PRO A 182 -2.46 7.91 5.13
C PRO A 182 -2.34 9.40 5.45
N ARG A 183 -1.12 9.94 5.57
CA ARG A 183 -0.93 11.40 5.65
C ARG A 183 -1.31 12.08 4.33
N THR A 184 -1.04 11.41 3.22
CA THR A 184 -1.36 11.91 1.89
C THR A 184 -2.06 10.81 1.08
N LEU A 185 -3.28 11.07 0.64
CA LEU A 185 -4.00 10.25 -0.33
C LEU A 185 -3.84 10.89 -1.72
N SER A 186 -3.11 10.23 -2.60
CA SER A 186 -2.87 10.66 -3.97
C SER A 186 -3.74 9.86 -4.93
N VAL A 187 -4.69 10.52 -5.59
CA VAL A 187 -5.54 9.88 -6.60
C VAL A 187 -4.99 10.18 -7.98
N LEU A 188 -4.66 9.12 -8.73
CA LEU A 188 -4.24 9.25 -10.12
C LEU A 188 -5.47 9.43 -11.01
N ILE A 189 -5.42 10.44 -11.86
CA ILE A 189 -6.48 10.78 -12.80
C ILE A 189 -6.16 10.11 -14.12
N ASP A 190 -7.07 9.26 -14.58
CA ASP A 190 -7.09 8.80 -15.98
C ASP A 190 -8.10 9.65 -16.78
N LYS A 191 -9.06 9.04 -17.48
CA LYS A 191 -10.10 9.78 -18.21
C LYS A 191 -11.27 10.19 -17.34
N ASP A 192 -11.50 9.46 -16.24
CA ASP A 192 -12.65 9.63 -15.36
C ASP A 192 -12.26 10.36 -14.07
N THR A 193 -12.95 11.46 -13.77
CA THR A 193 -12.77 12.26 -12.55
C THR A 193 -13.84 11.99 -11.49
N SER A 194 -14.78 11.08 -11.76
CA SER A 194 -15.95 10.82 -10.91
C SER A 194 -15.56 10.44 -9.47
N PHE A 195 -14.52 9.62 -9.30
CA PHE A 195 -14.05 9.25 -7.97
C PHE A 195 -13.53 10.44 -7.17
N ILE A 196 -12.80 11.37 -7.80
CA ILE A 196 -12.25 12.54 -7.11
C ILE A 196 -13.35 13.50 -6.68
N GLU A 197 -14.32 13.73 -7.56
CA GLU A 197 -15.49 14.56 -7.24
C GLU A 197 -16.29 13.97 -6.09
N TRP A 198 -16.55 12.66 -6.14
CA TRP A 198 -17.22 11.94 -5.08
C TRP A 198 -16.42 11.96 -3.76
N LEU A 199 -15.10 11.75 -3.84
CA LEU A 199 -14.20 11.74 -2.69
C LEU A 199 -14.19 13.12 -2.01
N TYR A 200 -14.07 14.20 -2.79
CA TYR A 200 -14.09 15.55 -2.27
C TYR A 200 -15.37 15.84 -1.48
N GLU A 201 -16.55 15.55 -2.07
CA GLU A 201 -17.83 15.73 -1.39
C GLU A 201 -17.95 14.85 -0.14
N LYS A 202 -17.40 13.63 -0.20
CA LYS A 202 -17.43 12.69 0.93
C LYS A 202 -16.54 13.11 2.09
N LEU A 203 -15.36 13.67 1.81
CA LEU A 203 -14.44 14.19 2.83
C LEU A 203 -14.91 15.53 3.41
N ARG A 204 -15.63 16.35 2.63
CA ARG A 204 -16.22 17.61 3.11
C ARG A 204 -17.40 17.36 4.06
N ASN A 205 -18.18 16.32 3.78
CA ASN A 205 -19.40 15.97 4.51
C ASN A 205 -19.25 14.63 5.23
N VAL A 206 -18.23 14.52 6.08
CA VAL A 206 -17.97 13.31 6.85
C VAL A 206 -19.05 13.14 7.91
N ASP A 207 -19.82 12.06 7.79
CA ASP A 207 -20.81 11.66 8.78
C ASP A 207 -20.13 10.90 9.92
N ALA A 208 -19.91 11.59 11.05
CA ALA A 208 -19.35 11.02 12.28
C ALA A 208 -20.45 10.60 13.29
N SER A 209 -21.63 10.19 12.83
CA SER A 209 -22.70 9.70 13.72
C SER A 209 -22.52 8.24 14.19
N CYS A 210 -21.59 7.49 13.60
CA CYS A 210 -21.37 6.07 13.92
C CYS A 210 -20.47 5.86 15.14
N CYS A 211 -20.34 4.62 15.65
CA CYS A 211 -19.32 4.22 16.64
C CYS A 211 -19.19 5.09 17.93
N ALA A 212 -20.21 5.87 18.31
CA ALA A 212 -20.15 6.82 19.43
C ALA A 212 -19.82 6.19 20.78
N THR A 213 -20.14 4.90 20.96
CA THR A 213 -19.95 4.14 22.20
C THR A 213 -18.64 3.34 22.27
N LEU A 214 -17.86 3.28 21.18
CA LEU A 214 -16.67 2.43 21.08
C LEU A 214 -15.39 3.17 21.50
N ASP A 215 -14.45 2.52 22.16
CA ASP A 215 -13.19 3.17 22.59
C ASP A 215 -12.30 3.54 21.40
N ILE A 216 -12.11 2.60 20.48
CA ILE A 216 -11.48 2.86 19.19
C ILE A 216 -12.58 3.32 18.22
N LYS A 217 -12.38 4.46 17.57
CA LYS A 217 -13.30 5.03 16.59
C LYS A 217 -12.86 4.68 15.17
N CYS A 218 -13.75 4.93 14.20
CA CYS A 218 -13.43 4.77 12.78
C CYS A 218 -12.67 5.97 12.21
N TRP A 219 -12.12 5.80 11.01
CA TRP A 219 -11.47 6.89 10.27
C TRP A 219 -12.29 8.19 10.22
N ARG A 220 -13.63 8.12 10.15
CA ARG A 220 -14.53 9.29 10.09
C ARG A 220 -14.45 10.17 11.34
N HIS A 221 -14.15 9.59 12.50
CA HIS A 221 -14.03 10.33 13.76
C HIS A 221 -12.62 10.89 13.96
N TYR A 222 -11.62 10.19 13.42
CA TYR A 222 -10.23 10.60 13.55
C TYR A 222 -9.83 11.61 12.47
N LEU A 223 -10.54 11.67 11.34
CA LEU A 223 -10.30 12.70 10.34
C LEU A 223 -10.79 14.06 10.87
N LYS A 224 -9.84 14.98 11.12
CA LYS A 224 -10.14 16.32 11.64
C LYS A 224 -10.41 17.31 10.51
N ASP A 225 -9.50 17.37 9.54
CA ASP A 225 -9.60 18.19 8.35
C ASP A 225 -8.71 17.61 7.24
N PHE A 226 -8.80 18.20 6.05
CA PHE A 226 -7.95 17.85 4.92
C PHE A 226 -7.64 19.07 4.06
N LYS A 227 -6.54 18.99 3.32
CA LYS A 227 -6.14 19.98 2.31
C LYS A 227 -5.96 19.30 0.96
N ILE A 228 -6.11 20.05 -0.12
CA ILE A 228 -5.99 19.53 -1.48
C ILE A 228 -4.87 20.26 -2.19
N ASP A 229 -3.98 19.49 -2.80
CA ASP A 229 -2.95 19.96 -3.70
C ASP A 229 -3.02 19.17 -5.01
N GLY A 230 -2.73 19.80 -6.15
CA GLY A 230 -2.78 19.12 -7.45
C GLY A 230 -1.49 19.28 -8.23
N PHE A 231 -1.13 18.22 -8.97
CA PHE A 231 0.13 18.16 -9.70
C PHE A 231 -0.07 17.97 -11.20
N LEU A 232 0.63 18.84 -11.95
CA LEU A 232 0.99 18.65 -13.35
C LEU A 232 2.22 17.74 -13.41
N ARG A 233 2.20 16.64 -14.16
CA ARG A 233 3.46 15.99 -14.56
C ARG A 233 4.06 16.77 -15.74
N SER A 234 4.88 17.78 -15.45
CA SER A 234 5.95 18.20 -16.36
C SER A 234 7.18 18.77 -15.64
N HIS A 235 7.04 19.66 -14.66
CA HIS A 235 8.21 20.24 -13.96
C HIS A 235 7.91 20.64 -12.50
N PRO A 236 8.88 20.51 -11.57
CA PRO A 236 8.73 20.85 -10.15
C PRO A 236 8.40 22.34 -9.87
N GLU A 237 8.68 23.23 -10.81
CA GLU A 237 8.59 24.69 -10.61
C GLU A 237 7.22 25.30 -10.94
N ASP A 238 6.27 24.53 -11.49
CA ASP A 238 4.93 25.02 -11.87
C ASP A 238 3.84 24.76 -10.80
N GLN A 239 4.24 24.55 -9.54
CA GLN A 239 3.32 24.31 -8.42
C GLN A 239 2.51 25.58 -8.11
N LYS A 240 1.29 25.67 -8.63
CA LYS A 240 0.26 26.59 -8.11
C LYS A 240 -0.74 25.81 -7.26
N PRO A 241 -1.06 26.28 -6.04
CA PRO A 241 -2.13 25.69 -5.24
C PRO A 241 -3.46 25.78 -6.00
N LEU A 242 -4.23 24.69 -5.97
CA LEU A 242 -5.53 24.65 -6.61
C LEU A 242 -6.54 25.46 -5.80
N CYS A 243 -7.25 26.38 -6.47
CA CYS A 243 -8.37 27.10 -5.86
C CYS A 243 -9.57 26.15 -5.72
N LEU A 244 -10.02 25.96 -4.47
CA LEU A 244 -10.93 24.89 -4.03
C LEU A 244 -12.35 24.97 -4.60
N GLU A 245 -12.82 26.15 -5.04
CA GLU A 245 -14.25 26.37 -5.29
C GLU A 245 -14.76 25.69 -6.58
N ASN A 246 -13.89 25.45 -7.58
CA ASN A 246 -14.26 24.77 -8.82
C ASN A 246 -13.27 23.65 -9.15
N LEU A 247 -13.20 22.60 -8.31
CA LEU A 247 -12.34 21.43 -8.55
C LEU A 247 -12.50 20.87 -9.98
N LYS A 248 -13.73 20.82 -10.50
CA LYS A 248 -14.01 20.37 -11.88
C LYS A 248 -13.35 21.24 -12.95
N ASP A 249 -13.47 22.57 -12.81
CA ASP A 249 -12.87 23.50 -13.77
C ASP A 249 -11.34 23.46 -13.67
N ALA A 250 -10.81 23.35 -12.45
CA ALA A 250 -9.38 23.24 -12.22
C ALA A 250 -8.79 21.95 -12.82
N LEU A 251 -9.46 20.80 -12.65
CA LEU A 251 -9.05 19.53 -13.26
C LEU A 251 -8.98 19.61 -14.79
N ARG A 252 -9.97 20.25 -15.42
CA ARG A 252 -10.04 20.43 -16.88
C ARG A 252 -9.01 21.45 -17.38
N GLN A 253 -8.88 22.59 -16.69
CA GLN A 253 -8.04 23.71 -17.10
C GLN A 253 -6.55 23.35 -17.00
N TYR A 254 -6.15 22.68 -15.92
CA TYR A 254 -4.74 22.47 -15.60
C TYR A 254 -4.23 21.06 -15.94
N ARG A 255 -4.98 20.22 -16.67
CA ARG A 255 -4.54 18.85 -17.08
C ARG A 255 -3.87 18.05 -15.95
N ILE A 256 -4.41 18.17 -14.74
CA ILE A 256 -3.86 17.54 -13.54
C ILE A 256 -3.93 16.02 -13.72
N ARG A 257 -2.81 15.34 -13.46
CA ARG A 257 -2.77 13.86 -13.51
C ARG A 257 -2.84 13.21 -12.14
N THR A 258 -2.65 13.99 -11.08
CA THR A 258 -2.71 13.50 -9.72
C THR A 258 -3.22 14.59 -8.80
N VAL A 259 -4.23 14.27 -7.99
CA VAL A 259 -4.71 15.13 -6.90
C VAL A 259 -4.32 14.49 -5.59
N GLN A 260 -3.70 15.28 -4.72
CA GLN A 260 -3.29 14.89 -3.38
C GLN A 260 -4.22 15.50 -2.35
N PHE A 261 -4.68 14.65 -1.45
CA PHE A 261 -5.43 15.03 -0.26
C PHE A 261 -4.51 14.83 0.93
N HIS A 262 -4.08 15.91 1.56
CA HIS A 262 -3.37 15.86 2.83
C HIS A 262 -4.40 15.70 3.95
N LEU A 263 -4.37 14.54 4.62
CA LEU A 263 -5.35 14.17 5.64
C LEU A 263 -4.75 14.39 7.02
N HIS A 264 -5.45 15.14 7.87
CA HIS A 264 -5.03 15.41 9.23
C HIS A 264 -5.84 14.56 10.20
N TRP A 265 -5.14 13.66 10.87
CA TRP A 265 -5.72 12.72 11.82
C TRP A 265 -5.55 13.20 13.26
N CYS A 266 -6.59 13.06 14.07
CA CYS A 266 -6.62 13.40 15.48
C CYS A 266 -6.88 12.14 16.31
N PHE A 267 -5.81 11.44 16.70
CA PHE A 267 -5.90 10.29 17.60
C PHE A 267 -5.79 10.73 19.06
N PRO A 268 -6.50 10.08 20.00
CA PRO A 268 -6.34 10.31 21.43
C PRO A 268 -4.88 10.12 21.90
N GLU A 269 -4.46 10.90 22.90
CA GLU A 269 -3.05 10.99 23.35
C GLU A 269 -2.49 9.67 23.90
N PHE A 270 -3.36 8.78 24.38
CA PHE A 270 -2.98 7.44 24.84
C PHE A 270 -2.50 6.51 23.73
N TYR A 271 -2.55 6.94 22.46
CA TYR A 271 -2.24 6.14 21.27
C TYR A 271 -1.03 6.65 20.48
N LYS A 272 -0.28 7.63 21.01
CA LYS A 272 0.96 8.16 20.42
C LYS A 272 2.18 7.35 20.83
#